data_AF-A0A841KFB8-F1
#
_entry.id   AF-A0A841KFB8-F1
#
_cell.length_a   1.000
_cell.length_b   1.000
_cell.length_c   1.000
_cell.angle_alpha   90.00
_cell.angle_beta   90.00
_cell.angle_gamma   90.00
#
_symmetry.space_group_name_H-M   'P 1'
#
loop_
_entity.id
_entity.type
_entity.pdbx_description
1 polymer ?
#
loop_
_entity_poly.entity_id
_entity_poly.type
_entity_poly.pdbx_seq_one_letter_code
_entity_poly.pdbx_strand_id
1 'polypeptide(L)'
;MPNIDHVGLTPGQVQSFIDDGFVRIENAFSADLARQCRDALWAEIGLSPDKPEQWARPVVRVGFKSSPPFVAAANTPQLRIPPVTAALRSEGERRKS
;
A
#
# COMPACT_ATOMS: atom_id res chain seq x y z
N MET A 1 -12.91 -12.48 -13.57
CA MET A 1 -13.75 -11.27 -13.46
C MET A 1 -12.88 -10.15 -12.91
N PRO A 2 -12.86 -8.95 -13.50
CA PRO A 2 -12.12 -7.84 -12.91
C PRO A 2 -12.77 -7.53 -11.56
N ASN A 3 -11.96 -7.51 -10.51
CA ASN A 3 -12.40 -7.23 -9.15
C ASN A 3 -12.90 -5.79 -9.12
N ILE A 4 -14.21 -5.63 -8.91
CA ILE A 4 -14.90 -4.35 -8.84
C ILE A 4 -14.18 -3.45 -7.83
N ASP A 5 -13.99 -2.20 -8.24
CA ASP A 5 -13.42 -1.09 -7.47
C ASP A 5 -14.17 -0.89 -6.15
N HIS A 6 -13.88 -1.71 -5.14
CA HIS A 6 -14.40 -1.49 -3.81
C HIS A 6 -13.61 -0.32 -3.21
N VAL A 7 -14.28 0.81 -3.07
CA VAL A 7 -13.78 1.95 -2.30
C VAL A 7 -13.86 1.56 -0.82
N GLY A 8 -12.94 0.72 -0.36
CA GLY A 8 -12.86 0.25 1.02
C GLY A 8 -12.55 -1.24 1.19
N LEU A 9 -12.44 -1.67 2.44
CA LEU A 9 -12.28 -3.08 2.81
C LEU A 9 -13.58 -3.85 2.58
N THR A 10 -13.48 -5.07 2.06
CA THR A 10 -14.63 -5.98 1.97
C THR A 10 -15.09 -6.42 3.37
N PRO A 11 -16.36 -6.87 3.53
CA PRO A 11 -16.84 -7.39 4.82
C PRO A 11 -15.96 -8.51 5.40
N GLY A 12 -15.46 -9.41 4.54
CA GLY A 12 -14.54 -10.47 4.97
C GLY A 12 -13.19 -9.93 5.47
N GLN A 13 -12.64 -8.91 4.80
CA GLN A 13 -11.42 -8.23 5.24
C GLN A 13 -11.59 -7.47 6.56
N VAL A 14 -12.77 -6.87 6.78
CA VAL A 14 -13.11 -6.25 8.06
C VAL A 14 -13.17 -7.31 9.15
N GLN A 15 -13.80 -8.46 8.89
CA GLN A 15 -13.86 -9.57 9.84
C GLN A 15 -12.47 -10.12 10.16
N SER A 16 -11.63 -10.37 9.15
CA SER A 16 -10.22 -10.76 9.37
C SER A 16 -9.44 -9.73 10.19
N PHE A 17 -9.67 -8.44 9.97
CA PHE A 17 -9.03 -7.42 10.82
C PHE A 17 -9.50 -7.51 12.28
N ILE A 18 -10.78 -7.76 12.52
CA ILE A 18 -11.33 -7.92 13.87
C ILE A 18 -10.74 -9.16 14.55
N ASP A 19 -10.64 -10.27 13.82
CA ASP A 19 -10.22 -11.57 14.38
C ASP A 19 -8.69 -11.66 14.52
N ASP A 20 -7.93 -11.20 13.53
CA ASP A 20 -6.48 -11.36 13.43
C ASP A 20 -5.69 -10.09 13.83
N GLY A 21 -6.35 -8.94 13.95
CA GLY A 21 -5.73 -7.65 14.27
C GLY A 21 -5.00 -6.98 13.09
N PHE A 22 -5.05 -7.56 11.89
CA PHE A 22 -4.48 -6.98 10.68
C PHE A 22 -5.26 -7.41 9.43
N VAL A 23 -5.08 -6.68 8.33
CA VAL A 23 -5.60 -7.06 7.02
C VAL A 23 -4.53 -6.86 5.96
N ARG A 24 -4.40 -7.84 5.06
CA ARG A 24 -3.52 -7.73 3.89
C ARG A 24 -4.27 -7.08 2.73
N ILE A 25 -3.77 -5.94 2.28
CA ILE A 25 -4.26 -5.26 1.08
C ILE A 25 -3.39 -5.70 -0.10
N GLU A 26 -3.97 -6.48 -0.99
CA GLU A 26 -3.31 -6.92 -2.22
C GLU A 26 -3.17 -5.78 -3.21
N ASN A 27 -2.02 -5.71 -3.89
CA ASN A 27 -1.74 -4.71 -4.92
C ASN A 27 -2.01 -3.26 -4.45
N ALA A 28 -1.66 -2.95 -3.19
CA ALA A 28 -1.79 -1.60 -2.64
C ALA A 28 -1.07 -0.54 -3.50
N PHE A 29 0.02 -0.92 -4.15
CA PHE A 29 0.72 -0.15 -5.18
C PHE A 29 1.39 -1.12 -6.16
N SER A 30 1.90 -0.62 -7.29
CA SER A 30 2.48 -1.46 -8.35
C SER A 30 3.81 -2.08 -7.94
N ALA A 31 4.12 -3.25 -8.52
CA ALA A 31 5.41 -3.91 -8.32
C ALA A 31 6.60 -3.06 -8.80
N ASP A 32 6.41 -2.23 -9.83
CA ASP A 32 7.42 -1.29 -10.31
C ASP A 32 7.74 -0.21 -9.28
N LEU A 33 6.72 0.29 -8.58
CA LEU A 33 6.92 1.29 -7.53
C LEU A 33 7.58 0.65 -6.29
N ALA A 34 7.21 -0.59 -5.96
CA ALA A 34 7.87 -1.38 -4.94
C ALA A 34 9.37 -1.55 -5.22
N ARG A 35 9.72 -1.88 -6.47
CA ARG A 35 11.12 -2.01 -6.92
C ARG A 35 11.88 -0.69 -6.74
N GLN A 36 11.32 0.44 -7.19
CA GLN A 36 11.98 1.75 -7.03
C GLN A 36 12.23 2.12 -5.56
N CYS A 37 11.25 1.90 -4.68
CA CYS A 37 11.43 2.12 -3.24
C CYS A 37 12.54 1.21 -2.68
N ARG A 38 12.55 -0.07 -3.05
CA ARG A 38 13.55 -1.04 -2.60
C ARG A 38 14.96 -0.67 -3.07
N ASP A 39 15.12 -0.27 -4.33
CA ASP A 39 16.41 0.11 -4.90
C ASP A 39 16.97 1.35 -4.16
N ALA A 40 16.11 2.31 -3.82
CA ALA A 40 16.48 3.46 -2.99
C ALA A 40 16.86 3.08 -1.54
N LEU A 41 16.28 2.02 -0.97
CA LEU A 41 16.70 1.51 0.34
C LEU A 41 18.07 0.86 0.26
N TRP A 42 18.32 0.01 -0.75
CA TRP A 42 19.63 -0.61 -0.93
C TRP A 42 20.74 0.41 -1.15
N ALA A 43 20.49 1.43 -1.96
CA ALA A 43 21.43 2.51 -2.19
C ALA A 43 21.81 3.25 -0.89
N GLU A 44 20.85 3.47 0.01
CA GLU A 44 21.12 4.15 1.30
C GLU A 44 21.81 3.24 2.31
N ILE A 45 21.45 1.96 2.35
CA ILE A 45 22.11 0.96 3.21
C ILE A 45 23.57 0.74 2.76
N GLY A 46 23.89 0.98 1.48
CA GLY A 46 25.22 0.75 0.91
C GLY A 46 25.56 -0.73 0.75
N LEU A 47 24.57 -1.60 0.79
CA LEU A 47 24.70 -3.05 0.58
C LEU A 47 23.98 -3.45 -0.71
N SER A 48 24.32 -4.63 -1.22
CA SER A 48 23.66 -5.21 -2.39
C SER A 48 22.74 -6.37 -1.99
N PRO A 49 21.55 -6.48 -2.61
CA PRO A 49 20.69 -7.65 -2.44
C PRO A 49 21.36 -8.95 -2.94
N ASP A 50 22.29 -8.85 -3.89
CA ASP A 50 22.94 -9.98 -4.55
C ASP A 50 24.22 -10.44 -3.83
N LYS A 51 24.60 -9.78 -2.73
CA LYS A 51 25.81 -10.08 -1.94
C LYS A 51 25.47 -10.31 -0.46
N PRO A 52 24.70 -11.37 -0.13
CA PRO A 52 24.25 -11.65 1.23
C PRO A 52 25.41 -11.89 2.21
N GLU A 53 26.57 -12.33 1.74
CA GLU A 53 27.79 -12.50 2.53
C GLU A 53 28.29 -11.19 3.16
N GLN A 54 27.86 -10.04 2.64
CA GLN A 54 28.23 -8.71 3.16
C GLN A 54 27.26 -8.20 4.23
N TRP A 55 26.14 -8.90 4.47
CA TRP A 55 25.11 -8.48 5.41
C TRP A 55 25.55 -8.78 6.85
N ALA A 56 26.39 -7.91 7.41
CA ALA A 56 26.97 -8.09 8.74
C ALA A 56 25.98 -7.92 9.91
N ARG A 57 24.76 -7.42 9.65
CA ARG A 57 23.73 -7.16 10.66
C ARG A 57 22.40 -7.74 10.21
N PRO A 58 21.64 -8.40 11.10
CA PRO A 58 20.35 -8.98 10.75
C PRO A 58 19.28 -7.91 10.43
N VAL A 59 19.41 -6.71 11.01
CA VAL A 59 18.48 -5.60 10.81
C VAL A 59 19.26 -4.31 10.63
N VAL A 60 18.98 -3.60 9.54
CA VAL A 60 19.44 -2.23 9.31
C VAL A 60 18.23 -1.31 9.35
N ARG A 61 18.23 -0.33 10.25
CA ARG A 61 17.18 0.68 10.35
C ARG A 61 17.51 1.84 9.43
N VAL A 62 16.59 2.15 8.54
CA VAL A 62 16.67 3.29 7.62
C VAL A 62 15.72 4.38 8.13
N GLY A 63 16.12 5.64 8.02
CA GLY A 63 15.29 6.77 8.43
C GLY A 63 14.02 6.91 7.59
N PHE A 64 13.18 7.88 7.97
CA PHE A 64 11.96 8.20 7.23
C PHE A 64 12.25 8.53 5.77
N LYS A 65 11.37 8.10 4.85
CA LYS A 65 11.49 8.33 3.41
C LYS A 65 10.39 9.22 2.89
N SER A 66 10.80 10.31 2.27
CA SER A 66 9.92 11.28 1.59
C SER A 66 10.28 11.47 0.11
N SER A 67 11.14 10.62 -0.45
CA SER A 67 11.48 10.70 -1.87
C SER A 67 10.27 10.31 -2.74
N PRO A 68 10.22 10.75 -4.02
CA PRO A 68 9.06 10.58 -4.88
C PRO A 68 8.44 9.17 -4.93
N PRO A 69 9.20 8.05 -5.02
CA PRO A 69 8.59 6.73 -5.08
C PRO A 69 7.86 6.36 -3.78
N PHE A 70 8.35 6.77 -2.61
CA PHE A 70 7.68 6.51 -1.32
C PHE A 70 6.41 7.34 -1.18
N VAL A 71 6.45 8.62 -1.58
CA VAL A 71 5.28 9.49 -1.58
C VAL A 71 4.21 8.93 -2.52
N ALA A 72 4.59 8.50 -3.72
CA ALA A 72 3.66 7.90 -4.66
C ALA A 72 3.05 6.60 -4.13
N ALA A 73 3.85 5.73 -3.51
CA ALA A 73 3.39 4.45 -2.97
C ALA A 73 2.37 4.64 -1.84
N ALA A 74 2.59 5.64 -0.97
CA ALA A 74 1.68 5.96 0.13
C ALA A 74 0.36 6.62 -0.34
N ASN A 75 0.30 7.14 -1.57
CA ASN A 75 -0.83 7.93 -2.07
C ASN A 75 -1.61 7.24 -3.21
N THR A 76 -1.43 5.94 -3.41
CA THR A 76 -2.23 5.17 -4.38
C THR A 76 -3.72 5.15 -3.99
N PRO A 77 -4.64 4.99 -4.96
CA PRO A 77 -6.07 4.99 -4.69
C PRO A 77 -6.51 4.00 -3.60
N GLN A 78 -5.84 2.85 -3.49
CA GLN A 78 -6.15 1.79 -2.52
C GLN A 78 -5.80 2.17 -1.08
N LEU A 79 -4.79 3.04 -0.88
CA LEU A 79 -4.31 3.46 0.44
C LEU A 79 -4.75 4.87 0.81
N ARG A 80 -5.19 5.64 -0.18
CA ARG A 80 -5.63 7.02 0.01
C ARG A 80 -7.07 7.05 0.50
N ILE A 81 -7.31 7.86 1.54
CA ILE A 81 -8.67 8.18 1.98
C ILE A 81 -9.37 8.93 0.83
N PRO A 82 -10.52 8.46 0.32
CA PRO A 82 -11.28 9.20 -0.69
C PRO A 82 -11.81 10.50 -0.05
N PRO A 83 -11.86 11.62 -0.79
CA PRO A 83 -12.46 12.84 -0.27
C PRO A 83 -13.91 12.58 0.13
N VAL A 84 -14.32 13.06 1.32
CA VAL A 84 -15.67 12.90 1.90
C VAL A 84 -16.80 13.24 0.92
N THR A 85 -16.55 14.11 -0.05
CA THR A 85 -17.50 14.50 -1.10
C THR A 85 -17.86 13.41 -2.10
N ALA A 86 -17.02 12.38 -2.28
CA ALA A 86 -17.29 11.29 -3.23
C ALA A 86 -18.28 10.24 -2.68
N ALA A 87 -18.36 10.08 -1.35
CA ALA A 87 -19.22 9.06 -0.72
C ALA A 87 -20.73 9.33 -0.92
N LEU A 88 -21.14 10.60 -0.95
CA LEU A 88 -22.55 10.99 -1.00
C LEU A 88 -23.20 10.85 -2.39
N ARG A 89 -22.44 10.58 -3.45
CA ARG A 89 -23.00 10.50 -4.81
C ARG A 89 -23.61 9.13 -5.15
N SER A 90 -23.30 8.08 -4.39
CA SER A 90 -23.81 6.73 -4.67
C SER A 90 -25.16 6.40 -3.99
N GLU A 91 -25.55 7.17 -2.97
CA GLU A 91 -26.80 6.95 -2.23
C GLU A 91 -28.04 7.59 -2.89
N GLY A 92 -27.83 8.58 -3.78
CA GLY A 92 -28.90 9.39 -4.37
C GLY A 92 -29.63 8.76 -5.56
N GLU A 93 -28.99 7.83 -6.29
CA GLU A 93 -29.55 7.28 -7.53
C GLU A 93 -30.48 6.06 -7.30
N ARG A 94 -30.44 5.44 -6.10
CA ARG A 94 -31.25 4.25 -5.79
C ARG A 94 -32.67 4.52 -5.29
N ARG A 95 -33.15 5.77 -5.29
CA ARG A 95 -34.52 6.14 -4.84
C ARG A 95 -35.44 6.70 -5.93
N LYS A 96 -35.15 6.44 -7.20
CA LYS A 96 -36.10 6.67 -8.30
C LYS A 96 -36.23 5.43 -9.18
N SER A 97 -37.01 4.46 -8.70
CA SER A 97 -37.72 3.51 -9.55
C SER A 97 -39.02 3.11 -8.88
#